data_AF-A0A4E9FQ77-F1
#
_entry.id   AF-A0A4E9FQ77-F1
#
_cell.length_a   1.000
_cell.length_b   1.000
_cell.length_c   1.000
_cell.angle_alpha   90.00
_cell.angle_beta   90.00
_cell.angle_gamma   90.00
#
_symmetry.space_group_name_H-M   'P 1'
#
loop_
_entity.id
_entity.type
_entity.pdbx_description
1 polymer ?
#
loop_
_entity_poly.entity_id
_entity_poly.type
_entity_poly.pdbx_seq_one_letter_code
_entity_poly.pdbx_strand_id
1 'polypeptide(L)'
;MIAVNCLILVLSVMELMLTSSIYDFIVTHELFYAYPKKTILIAPSQSLLKYIAISLSFFLSFASITHFSYRYQRLTHTYFTIMKSINFGTIASYISYSSTFNIDNLYYVPSKYRIAQFACAVLHAICSSNSFQTTQKLAIFISGDEEENFIAAAWWYTLRLRFSTILFAATSILILFLFFLNIRKNHRQSCKISSISYDLLIVERKEGMFYL
;
A
#
# COMPACT_ATOMS: atom_id res chain seq x y z
N MET A 1 -6.94 6.50 5.63
CA MET A 1 -6.75 5.53 4.52
C MET A 1 -6.15 6.20 3.30
N ILE A 2 -6.81 7.19 2.68
CA ILE A 2 -6.26 7.93 1.52
C ILE A 2 -4.87 8.50 1.84
N ALA A 3 -4.70 9.21 2.95
CA ALA A 3 -3.39 9.78 3.32
C ALA A 3 -2.27 8.72 3.37
N VAL A 4 -2.56 7.51 3.88
CA VAL A 4 -1.56 6.43 3.95
C VAL A 4 -1.26 5.87 2.56
N ASN A 5 -2.27 5.70 1.70
CA ASN A 5 -2.04 5.32 0.30
C ASN A 5 -1.24 6.37 -0.46
N CYS A 6 -1.50 7.67 -0.23
CA CYS A 6 -0.72 8.75 -0.86
C CYS A 6 0.74 8.69 -0.39
N LEU A 7 0.97 8.45 0.90
CA LEU A 7 2.33 8.31 1.43
C LEU A 7 3.05 7.10 0.83
N ILE A 8 2.37 5.95 0.70
CA ILE A 8 2.96 4.77 0.04
C ILE A 8 3.26 5.09 -1.42
N LEU A 9 2.38 5.78 -2.13
CA LEU A 9 2.61 6.14 -3.52
C LEU A 9 3.86 7.01 -3.69
N VAL A 10 4.05 8.01 -2.80
CA VAL A 10 5.26 8.84 -2.78
C VAL A 10 6.50 7.99 -2.47
N LEU A 11 6.41 7.10 -1.48
CA LEU A 11 7.51 6.20 -1.13
C LEU A 11 7.87 5.24 -2.27
N SER A 12 6.89 4.68 -2.98
CA SER A 12 7.12 3.85 -4.17
C SER A 12 7.90 4.60 -5.24
N VAL A 13 7.60 5.89 -5.46
CA VAL A 13 8.36 6.72 -6.41
C VAL A 13 9.79 6.95 -5.91
N MET A 14 9.96 7.28 -4.62
CA MET A 14 11.30 7.44 -4.03
C MET A 14 12.13 6.15 -4.12
N GLU A 15 11.52 5.00 -3.85
CA GLU A 15 12.15 3.68 -3.99
C GLU A 15 12.53 3.39 -5.43
N LEU A 16 11.70 3.75 -6.40
CA LEU A 16 12.00 3.58 -7.82
C LEU A 16 13.23 4.40 -8.22
N MET A 17 13.27 5.68 -7.83
CA MET A 17 14.41 6.56 -8.11
C MET A 17 15.69 6.08 -7.43
N LEU A 18 15.59 5.62 -6.18
CA LEU A 18 16.76 5.11 -5.47
C LEU A 18 17.26 3.79 -6.06
N THR A 19 16.35 2.87 -6.40
CA THR A 19 16.66 1.55 -6.95
C THR A 19 17.29 1.68 -8.34
N SER A 20 16.75 2.54 -9.20
CA SER A 20 17.38 2.85 -10.50
C SER A 20 18.78 3.44 -10.32
N SER A 21 18.94 4.44 -9.46
CA SER A 21 20.27 5.02 -9.14
C SER A 21 21.28 4.00 -8.59
N ILE A 22 20.83 2.99 -7.85
CA ILE A 22 21.67 1.89 -7.37
C ILE A 22 22.15 1.05 -8.56
N TYR A 23 21.24 0.61 -9.43
CA TYR A 23 21.59 -0.28 -10.54
C TYR A 23 22.36 0.42 -11.66
N ASP A 24 22.04 1.69 -11.96
CA ASP A 24 22.83 2.50 -12.88
C ASP A 24 24.28 2.66 -12.37
N PHE A 25 24.45 2.84 -11.05
CA PHE A 25 25.78 2.92 -10.45
C PHE A 25 26.57 1.61 -10.57
N ILE A 26 25.93 0.46 -10.29
CA ILE A 26 26.58 -0.86 -10.46
C ILE A 26 27.01 -1.07 -11.91
N VAL A 27 26.14 -0.74 -12.86
CA VAL A 27 26.40 -0.90 -14.29
C VAL A 27 27.55 0.00 -14.74
N THR A 28 27.51 1.29 -14.36
CA THR A 28 28.51 2.28 -14.78
C THR A 28 29.90 2.06 -14.18
N HIS A 29 29.98 1.48 -12.98
CA HIS A 29 31.26 1.27 -12.27
C HIS A 29 31.71 -0.20 -12.27
N GLU A 30 31.05 -1.06 -13.07
CA GLU A 30 31.34 -2.49 -13.19
C GLU A 30 31.44 -3.25 -11.85
N LEU A 31 30.72 -2.78 -10.82
CA LEU A 31 30.73 -3.34 -9.46
C LEU A 31 30.04 -4.72 -9.35
N PHE A 32 29.74 -5.37 -10.47
CA PHE A 32 29.20 -6.72 -10.51
C PHE A 32 30.15 -7.74 -9.87
N TYR A 33 31.46 -7.48 -9.98
CA TYR A 33 32.50 -8.43 -9.64
C TYR A 33 33.44 -7.82 -8.62
N ALA A 34 33.56 -8.47 -7.45
CA ALA A 34 34.65 -8.21 -6.52
C ALA A 34 35.96 -8.71 -7.15
N TYR A 35 36.84 -7.81 -7.58
CA TYR A 35 38.20 -8.16 -7.95
C TYR A 35 38.99 -8.57 -6.69
N PRO A 36 39.91 -9.56 -6.73
CA PRO A 36 40.36 -10.32 -7.89
C PRO A 36 39.53 -11.57 -8.21
N LYS A 37 38.65 -12.03 -7.31
CA LYS A 37 37.96 -13.33 -7.45
C LYS A 37 36.78 -13.34 -8.41
N LYS A 38 36.40 -12.18 -8.97
CA LYS A 38 35.17 -11.97 -9.76
C LYS A 38 33.95 -12.64 -9.14
N THR A 39 33.83 -12.57 -7.81
CA THR A 39 32.63 -13.04 -7.12
C THR A 39 31.51 -12.04 -7.35
N ILE A 40 30.34 -12.54 -7.77
CA ILE A 40 29.15 -11.70 -7.97
C ILE A 40 28.79 -11.10 -6.61
N LEU A 41 29.04 -9.81 -6.44
CA LEU A 41 28.72 -9.07 -5.22
C LEU A 41 27.19 -8.93 -5.08
N ILE A 42 26.51 -8.73 -6.21
CA ILE A 42 25.08 -8.42 -6.28
C ILE A 42 24.45 -9.19 -7.43
N ALA A 43 23.58 -10.14 -7.10
CA ALA A 43 22.88 -10.90 -8.11
C ALA A 43 21.88 -9.99 -8.85
N PRO A 44 21.90 -9.95 -10.20
CA PRO A 44 20.95 -9.16 -11.00
C PRO A 44 19.49 -9.50 -10.69
N SER A 45 19.20 -10.75 -10.28
CA SER A 45 17.86 -11.19 -9.88
C SER A 45 17.29 -10.40 -8.69
N GLN A 46 18.14 -9.82 -7.83
CA GLN A 46 17.68 -8.95 -6.74
C GLN A 46 17.08 -7.64 -7.27
N SER A 47 17.52 -7.16 -8.43
CA SER A 47 16.98 -5.94 -9.06
C SER A 47 15.53 -6.15 -9.46
N LEU A 48 15.27 -7.26 -10.13
CA LEU A 48 13.97 -7.61 -10.68
C LEU A 48 12.96 -7.78 -9.55
N LEU A 49 13.36 -8.42 -8.44
CA LEU A 49 12.52 -8.53 -7.25
C LEU A 49 12.15 -7.15 -6.66
N LYS A 50 13.12 -6.23 -6.53
CA LYS A 50 12.88 -4.87 -6.03
C LYS A 50 11.91 -4.11 -6.94
N TYR A 51 12.10 -4.17 -8.26
CA TYR A 51 11.20 -3.52 -9.21
C TYR A 51 9.78 -4.09 -9.17
N ILE A 52 9.62 -5.41 -9.03
CA ILE A 52 8.29 -6.03 -8.84
C ILE A 52 7.65 -5.50 -7.56
N ALA A 53 8.39 -5.45 -6.45
CA ALA A 53 7.88 -4.98 -5.16
C ALA A 53 7.40 -3.51 -5.22
N ILE A 54 8.21 -2.64 -5.83
CA ILE A 54 7.89 -1.22 -6.02
C ILE A 54 6.67 -1.06 -6.93
N SER A 55 6.62 -1.82 -8.04
CA SER A 55 5.49 -1.76 -8.97
C SER A 55 4.20 -2.19 -8.30
N LEU A 56 4.23 -3.28 -7.51
CA LEU A 56 3.08 -3.75 -6.75
C LEU A 56 2.58 -2.70 -5.75
N SER A 57 3.47 -2.08 -4.96
CA SER A 57 3.07 -1.05 -3.99
C SER A 57 2.50 0.19 -4.67
N PHE A 58 3.10 0.60 -5.79
CA PHE A 58 2.62 1.71 -6.62
C PHE A 58 1.21 1.42 -7.16
N PHE A 59 1.02 0.31 -7.87
CA PHE A 59 -0.26 -0.03 -8.50
C PHE A 59 -1.37 -0.26 -7.47
N LEU A 60 -1.07 -0.92 -6.34
CA LEU A 60 -2.06 -1.10 -5.27
C LEU A 60 -2.50 0.26 -4.71
N SER A 61 -1.56 1.14 -4.39
CA SER A 61 -1.86 2.46 -3.82
C SER A 61 -2.61 3.33 -4.82
N PHE A 62 -2.17 3.34 -6.09
CA PHE A 62 -2.81 4.08 -7.16
C PHE A 62 -4.23 3.58 -7.44
N ALA A 63 -4.42 2.26 -7.54
CA ALA A 63 -5.75 1.64 -7.71
C ALA A 63 -6.68 1.97 -6.54
N SER A 64 -6.16 2.02 -5.31
CA SER A 64 -6.95 2.36 -4.13
C SER A 64 -7.41 3.82 -4.13
N ILE A 65 -6.52 4.74 -4.49
CA ILE A 65 -6.84 6.17 -4.57
C ILE A 65 -7.84 6.44 -5.70
N THR A 66 -7.62 5.85 -6.87
CA THR A 66 -8.51 6.01 -8.04
C THR A 66 -9.88 5.41 -7.79
N HIS A 67 -9.95 4.19 -7.22
CA HIS A 67 -11.23 3.58 -6.86
C HIS A 67 -12.00 4.40 -5.82
N PHE A 68 -11.31 4.94 -4.81
CA PHE A 68 -11.93 5.83 -3.83
C PHE A 68 -12.48 7.10 -4.49
N SER A 69 -11.66 7.75 -5.35
CA SER A 69 -12.03 8.99 -6.04
C SER A 69 -13.24 8.78 -6.95
N TYR A 70 -13.25 7.68 -7.72
CA TYR A 70 -14.35 7.32 -8.60
C TYR A 70 -15.67 7.10 -7.83
N ARG A 71 -15.63 6.33 -6.73
CA ARG A 71 -16.84 6.12 -5.92
C ARG A 71 -17.31 7.41 -5.24
N TYR A 72 -16.38 8.23 -4.75
CA TYR A 72 -16.73 9.51 -4.13
C TYR A 72 -17.45 10.43 -5.13
N GLN A 73 -16.93 10.53 -6.36
CA GLN A 73 -17.55 11.31 -7.43
C GLN A 73 -18.93 10.78 -7.83
N ARG A 74 -19.11 9.45 -7.89
CA ARG A 74 -20.41 8.85 -8.20
C ARG A 74 -21.45 9.15 -7.11
N LEU A 75 -21.04 9.11 -5.84
CA LEU A 75 -21.92 9.43 -4.71
C LEU A 75 -22.34 10.90 -4.73
N THR A 76 -21.39 11.83 -4.91
CA THR A 76 -21.72 13.27 -4.97
C THR A 76 -22.62 13.59 -6.15
N HIS A 77 -22.39 12.98 -7.31
CA HIS A 77 -23.27 13.13 -8.47
C HIS A 77 -24.69 12.63 -8.19
N THR A 78 -24.82 11.47 -7.55
CA THR A 78 -26.15 10.90 -7.20
C THR A 78 -26.87 11.80 -6.20
N TYR A 79 -26.17 12.27 -5.17
CA TYR A 79 -26.72 13.19 -4.17
C TYR A 79 -27.20 14.49 -4.80
N PHE A 80 -26.41 15.07 -5.70
CA PHE A 80 -26.77 16.31 -6.39
C PHE A 80 -27.98 16.10 -7.30
N THR A 81 -28.06 14.96 -7.99
CA THR A 81 -29.21 14.61 -8.84
C THR A 81 -30.49 14.46 -8.01
N ILE A 82 -30.40 13.80 -6.85
CA ILE A 82 -31.54 13.65 -5.92
C ILE A 82 -31.97 15.01 -5.36
N MET A 83 -31.05 15.85 -4.89
CA MET A 83 -31.39 17.21 -4.43
C MET A 83 -32.04 18.05 -5.52
N LYS A 84 -31.60 17.91 -6.78
CA LYS A 84 -32.19 18.62 -7.91
C LYS A 84 -33.58 18.08 -8.28
N SER A 85 -33.87 16.80 -8.03
CA SER A 85 -35.22 16.23 -8.20
C SER A 85 -36.17 16.58 -7.05
N ILE A 86 -35.64 16.92 -5.87
CA ILE A 86 -36.44 17.37 -4.73
C ILE A 86 -36.66 18.88 -4.85
N ASN A 87 -37.43 19.27 -5.87
CA ASN A 87 -38.36 20.38 -5.80
C ASN A 87 -39.72 19.71 -5.53
N PHE A 88 -40.42 20.10 -4.46
CA PHE A 88 -41.62 19.49 -3.84
C PHE A 88 -41.38 18.56 -2.63
N GLY A 89 -41.58 19.11 -1.43
CA GLY A 89 -42.62 18.59 -0.53
C GLY A 89 -42.24 17.71 0.66
N THR A 90 -41.23 16.85 0.60
CA THR A 90 -41.09 15.80 1.64
C THR A 90 -39.63 15.50 1.97
N ILE A 91 -39.04 16.29 2.87
CA ILE A 91 -37.59 16.38 3.06
C ILE A 91 -37.06 15.57 4.27
N ALA A 92 -37.87 15.22 5.27
CA ALA A 92 -37.30 14.73 6.54
C ALA A 92 -36.95 13.22 6.57
N SER A 93 -37.66 12.35 5.85
CA SER A 93 -37.52 10.88 6.00
C SER A 93 -36.52 10.24 5.03
N TYR A 94 -36.34 10.78 3.82
CA TYR A 94 -35.44 10.19 2.81
C TYR A 94 -33.95 10.49 3.07
N ILE A 95 -33.64 11.62 3.73
CA ILE A 95 -32.25 12.06 3.96
C ILE A 95 -31.54 11.15 4.99
N SER A 96 -32.27 10.58 5.94
CA SER A 96 -31.68 9.73 6.99
C SER A 96 -31.35 8.30 6.50
N TYR A 97 -32.18 7.75 5.61
CA TYR A 97 -31.98 6.38 5.09
C TYR A 97 -30.93 6.31 3.98
N SER A 98 -30.83 7.34 3.13
CA SER A 98 -29.85 7.36 2.03
C SER A 98 -28.43 7.69 2.50
N SER A 99 -28.29 8.53 3.54
CA SER A 99 -26.97 8.96 4.04
C SER A 99 -26.20 7.85 4.77
N THR A 100 -26.88 6.98 5.51
CA THR A 100 -26.25 5.92 6.29
C THR A 100 -25.84 4.71 5.45
N PHE A 101 -26.64 4.32 4.45
CA PHE A 101 -26.36 3.14 3.61
C PHE A 101 -25.23 3.38 2.57
N ASN A 102 -25.03 4.62 2.12
CA ASN A 102 -24.07 4.92 1.05
C ASN A 102 -22.63 5.17 1.53
N ILE A 103 -22.44 5.73 2.73
CA ILE A 103 -21.10 6.06 3.24
C ILE A 103 -20.35 4.79 3.64
N ASP A 104 -21.03 3.79 4.19
CA ASP A 104 -20.40 2.52 4.58
C ASP A 104 -19.93 1.72 3.34
N ASN A 105 -20.67 1.74 2.23
CA ASN A 105 -20.23 1.11 0.97
C ASN A 105 -19.05 1.82 0.29
N LEU A 106 -18.77 3.09 0.63
CA LEU A 106 -17.65 3.83 0.05
C LEU A 106 -16.28 3.25 0.46
N TYR A 107 -16.22 2.58 1.62
CA TYR A 107 -14.99 2.07 2.22
C TYR A 107 -14.89 0.54 2.25
N TYR A 108 -15.82 -0.18 1.62
CA TYR A 108 -15.72 -1.64 1.51
C TYR A 108 -14.52 -2.02 0.63
N VAL A 109 -13.54 -2.67 1.23
CA VAL A 109 -12.32 -3.14 0.55
C VAL A 109 -12.46 -4.63 0.26
N PRO A 110 -12.43 -5.07 -1.02
CA PRO A 110 -12.54 -6.48 -1.38
C PRO A 110 -11.46 -7.33 -0.71
N SER A 111 -11.80 -8.57 -0.34
CA SER A 111 -10.85 -9.52 0.28
C SER A 111 -9.57 -9.72 -0.55
N LYS A 112 -9.70 -9.76 -1.88
CA LYS A 112 -8.57 -9.86 -2.83
C LYS A 112 -7.55 -8.73 -2.65
N TYR A 113 -8.01 -7.51 -2.40
CA TYR A 113 -7.14 -6.36 -2.19
C TYR A 113 -6.33 -6.49 -0.89
N ARG A 114 -6.93 -7.04 0.18
CA ARG A 114 -6.21 -7.29 1.44
C ARG A 114 -5.11 -8.33 1.30
N ILE A 115 -5.37 -9.41 0.56
CA ILE A 115 -4.36 -10.45 0.29
C ILE A 115 -3.20 -9.84 -0.50
N ALA A 116 -3.49 -9.03 -1.52
CA ALA A 116 -2.46 -8.35 -2.30
C ALA A 116 -1.66 -7.34 -1.45
N GLN A 117 -2.29 -6.60 -0.54
CA GLN A 117 -1.59 -5.73 0.41
C GLN A 117 -0.64 -6.52 1.31
N PHE A 118 -1.11 -7.63 1.89
CA PHE A 118 -0.27 -8.47 2.75
C PHE A 118 0.93 -9.04 1.98
N ALA A 119 0.69 -9.61 0.79
CA ALA A 119 1.75 -10.11 -0.08
C ALA A 119 2.77 -9.02 -0.45
N CYS A 120 2.29 -7.80 -0.74
CA CYS A 120 3.13 -6.65 -1.04
C CYS A 120 4.00 -6.25 0.18
N ALA A 121 3.43 -6.24 1.38
CA ALA A 121 4.18 -5.94 2.61
C ALA A 121 5.30 -6.98 2.87
N VAL A 122 5.01 -8.26 2.68
CA VAL A 122 6.00 -9.35 2.81
C VAL A 122 7.10 -9.19 1.77
N LEU A 123 6.75 -8.90 0.52
CA LEU A 123 7.72 -8.70 -0.55
C LEU A 123 8.66 -7.52 -0.28
N HIS A 124 8.13 -6.41 0.25
CA HIS A 124 8.92 -5.26 0.71
C HIS A 124 9.86 -5.62 1.86
N ALA A 125 9.40 -6.42 2.83
CA ALA A 125 10.24 -6.90 3.92
C ALA A 125 11.40 -7.78 3.42
N ILE A 126 11.15 -8.65 2.44
CA ILE A 126 12.20 -9.45 1.78
C ILE A 126 13.20 -8.52 1.06
N CYS A 127 12.71 -7.50 0.33
CA CYS A 127 13.58 -6.54 -0.35
C CYS A 127 14.43 -5.71 0.63
N SER A 128 13.88 -5.35 1.79
CA SER A 128 14.60 -4.68 2.87
C SER A 128 15.70 -5.59 3.43
N SER A 129 15.37 -6.84 3.78
CA SER A 129 16.34 -7.82 4.28
C SER A 129 17.48 -8.08 3.29
N ASN A 130 17.15 -8.27 2.00
CA ASN A 130 18.16 -8.44 0.95
C ASN A 130 19.08 -7.21 0.84
N SER A 131 18.52 -6.00 0.89
CA SER A 131 19.31 -4.76 0.83
C SER A 131 20.24 -4.63 2.04
N PHE A 132 19.76 -4.99 3.23
CA PHE A 132 20.58 -5.01 4.44
C PHE A 132 21.72 -6.01 4.35
N GLN A 133 21.46 -7.25 3.94
CA GLN A 133 22.48 -8.28 3.79
C GLN A 133 23.54 -7.89 2.76
N THR A 134 23.13 -7.33 1.62
CA THR A 134 24.06 -6.86 0.59
C THR A 134 24.91 -5.69 1.11
N THR A 135 24.33 -4.79 1.90
CA THR A 135 25.07 -3.71 2.57
C THR A 135 26.16 -4.26 3.48
N GLN A 136 25.84 -5.27 4.30
CA GLN A 136 26.80 -5.86 5.23
C GLN A 136 27.94 -6.57 4.50
N LYS A 137 27.62 -7.35 3.46
CA LYS A 137 28.63 -8.03 2.64
C LYS A 137 29.59 -7.04 1.98
N LEU A 138 29.06 -5.95 1.43
CA LEU A 138 29.88 -4.94 0.79
C LEU A 138 30.75 -4.18 1.81
N ALA A 139 30.22 -3.85 2.99
CA ALA A 139 31.00 -3.16 4.02
C ALA A 139 32.22 -3.98 4.48
N ILE A 140 32.08 -5.31 4.61
CA ILE A 140 33.20 -6.21 4.91
C ILE A 140 34.22 -6.21 3.77
N PHE A 141 33.74 -6.24 2.52
CA PHE A 141 34.61 -6.23 1.35
C PHE A 141 35.45 -4.95 1.25
N ILE A 142 34.83 -3.77 1.44
CA ILE A 142 35.50 -2.46 1.41
C ILE A 142 36.64 -2.38 2.43
N SER A 143 36.47 -2.99 3.62
CA SER A 143 37.50 -2.96 4.66
C SER A 143 38.78 -3.72 4.32
N GLY A 144 38.77 -4.55 3.26
CA GLY A 144 39.92 -5.32 2.81
C GLY A 144 40.59 -4.81 1.54
N ASP A 145 40.11 -3.71 0.94
CA ASP A 145 40.64 -3.16 -0.31
C ASP A 145 41.46 -1.89 -0.05
N GLU A 146 42.51 -1.66 -0.84
CA GLU A 146 43.44 -0.53 -0.68
C GLU A 146 43.21 0.60 -1.70
N GLU A 147 42.39 0.39 -2.72
CA GLU A 147 42.21 1.36 -3.81
C GLU A 147 41.21 2.47 -3.42
N GLU A 148 41.69 3.69 -3.15
CA GLU A 148 40.87 4.81 -2.63
C GLU A 148 39.62 5.11 -3.47
N ASN A 149 39.74 5.05 -4.81
CA ASN A 149 38.61 5.28 -5.72
C ASN A 149 37.53 4.21 -5.57
N PHE A 150 37.92 2.96 -5.36
CA PHE A 150 36.99 1.86 -5.12
C PHE A 150 36.30 2.02 -3.76
N ILE A 151 37.07 2.37 -2.71
CA ILE A 151 36.54 2.60 -1.37
C ILE A 151 35.47 3.71 -1.40
N ALA A 152 35.75 4.85 -2.04
CA ALA A 152 34.82 5.96 -2.13
C ALA A 152 33.53 5.58 -2.88
N ALA A 153 33.65 4.92 -4.04
CA ALA A 153 32.51 4.46 -4.83
C ALA A 153 31.64 3.45 -4.06
N ALA A 154 32.29 2.48 -3.41
CA ALA A 154 31.63 1.45 -2.64
C ALA A 154 30.97 2.02 -1.37
N TRP A 155 31.53 3.09 -0.78
CA TRP A 155 30.91 3.79 0.35
C TRP A 155 29.64 4.54 -0.05
N TRP A 156 29.68 5.26 -1.18
CA TRP A 156 28.51 5.89 -1.78
C TRP A 156 27.39 4.88 -2.04
N TYR A 157 27.76 3.70 -2.55
CA TYR A 157 26.83 2.63 -2.83
C TYR A 157 26.25 2.00 -1.55
N THR A 158 27.08 1.80 -0.52
CA THR A 158 26.68 1.32 0.81
C THR A 158 25.62 2.23 1.41
N LEU A 159 25.81 3.56 1.31
CA LEU A 159 24.86 4.56 1.77
C LEU A 159 23.49 4.41 1.09
N ARG A 160 23.46 4.27 -0.24
CA ARG A 160 22.22 4.11 -1.02
C ARG A 160 21.49 2.81 -0.65
N LEU A 161 22.20 1.70 -0.44
CA LEU A 161 21.58 0.45 0.02
C LEU A 161 20.97 0.57 1.42
N ARG A 162 21.58 1.33 2.33
CA ARG A 162 21.00 1.62 3.65
C ARG A 162 19.72 2.43 3.54
N PHE A 163 19.72 3.50 2.72
CA PHE A 163 18.51 4.25 2.44
C PHE A 163 17.42 3.37 1.82
N SER A 164 17.79 2.47 0.90
CA SER A 164 16.85 1.53 0.29
C SER A 164 16.26 0.58 1.33
N THR A 165 17.06 0.09 2.27
CA THR A 165 16.62 -0.76 3.38
C THR A 165 15.56 -0.07 4.24
N ILE A 166 15.82 1.20 4.60
CA ILE A 166 14.92 2.03 5.41
C ILE A 166 13.63 2.31 4.66
N LEU A 167 13.70 2.68 3.38
CA LEU A 167 12.51 2.94 2.57
C LEU A 167 11.63 1.70 2.44
N PHE A 168 12.19 0.56 2.03
CA PHE A 168 11.43 -0.70 1.92
C PHE A 168 10.83 -1.13 3.26
N ALA A 169 11.53 -0.92 4.38
CA ALA A 169 11.00 -1.20 5.71
C ALA A 169 9.84 -0.26 6.07
N ALA A 170 9.98 1.04 5.83
CA ALA A 170 8.94 2.02 6.08
C ALA A 170 7.67 1.74 5.25
N THR A 171 7.84 1.42 3.97
CA THR A 171 6.74 1.07 3.06
C THR A 171 6.06 -0.21 3.50
N SER A 172 6.81 -1.24 3.90
CA SER A 172 6.24 -2.48 4.49
C SER A 172 5.38 -2.20 5.72
N ILE A 173 5.88 -1.38 6.66
CA ILE A 173 5.15 -1.00 7.87
C ILE A 173 3.87 -0.23 7.53
N LEU A 174 3.92 0.70 6.59
CA LEU A 174 2.74 1.47 6.17
C LEU A 174 1.69 0.60 5.49
N ILE A 175 2.10 -0.36 4.64
CA ILE A 175 1.19 -1.31 4.01
C ILE A 175 0.54 -2.20 5.07
N LEU A 176 1.30 -2.70 6.05
CA LEU A 176 0.75 -3.48 7.18
C LEU A 176 -0.22 -2.64 8.02
N PHE A 177 0.13 -1.38 8.29
CA PHE A 177 -0.76 -0.47 9.00
C PHE A 177 -2.09 -0.28 8.26
N LEU A 178 -2.05 -0.07 6.93
CA LEU A 178 -3.25 -0.04 6.10
C LEU A 178 -4.04 -1.35 6.13
N PHE A 179 -3.35 -2.48 6.08
CA PHE A 179 -3.97 -3.79 6.18
C PHE A 179 -4.74 -3.95 7.50
N PHE A 180 -4.14 -3.57 8.64
CA PHE A 180 -4.81 -3.58 9.95
C PHE A 180 -6.00 -2.62 9.99
N LEU A 181 -5.86 -1.40 9.45
CA LEU A 181 -6.98 -0.46 9.36
C LEU A 181 -8.14 -1.03 8.53
N ASN A 182 -7.83 -1.73 7.43
CA ASN A 182 -8.81 -2.38 6.56
C ASN A 182 -9.54 -3.51 7.28
N ILE A 183 -8.84 -4.36 8.03
CA ILE A 183 -9.47 -5.42 8.84
C ILE A 183 -10.41 -4.80 9.88
N ARG A 184 -9.93 -3.80 10.64
CA ARG A 184 -10.70 -3.16 11.71
C ARG A 184 -11.98 -2.51 11.18
N LYS A 185 -11.91 -1.84 10.02
CA LYS A 185 -13.10 -1.26 9.37
C LYS A 185 -14.09 -2.33 8.93
N ASN A 186 -13.61 -3.41 8.31
CA ASN A 186 -14.47 -4.47 7.83
C ASN A 186 -15.21 -5.16 9.00
N HIS A 187 -14.53 -5.37 10.12
CA HIS A 187 -15.13 -5.94 11.33
C HIS A 187 -16.25 -5.03 11.90
N ARG A 188 -16.04 -3.71 11.89
CA ARG A 188 -17.08 -2.75 12.31
C ARG A 188 -18.30 -2.77 11.39
N GLN A 189 -18.10 -2.93 10.08
CA GLN A 189 -19.21 -3.01 9.12
C GLN A 189 -20.01 -4.30 9.30
N SER A 190 -19.34 -5.44 9.48
CA SER A 190 -20.04 -6.71 9.75
C SER A 190 -20.89 -6.63 11.02
N CYS A 191 -20.40 -6.03 12.10
CA CYS A 191 -21.17 -5.85 13.33
C CYS A 191 -22.39 -4.93 13.15
N LYS A 192 -22.27 -3.84 12.38
CA LYS A 192 -23.40 -2.95 12.08
C LYS A 192 -24.47 -3.64 11.23
N ILE A 193 -24.07 -4.43 10.23
CA ILE A 193 -25.03 -5.14 9.38
C ILE A 193 -25.79 -6.17 10.22
N SER A 194 -25.10 -6.90 11.12
CA SER A 194 -25.78 -7.82 12.02
C SER A 194 -26.79 -7.11 12.91
N SER A 195 -26.45 -5.96 13.51
CA SER A 195 -27.40 -5.24 14.39
C SER A 195 -28.62 -4.73 13.63
N ILE A 196 -28.45 -4.20 12.42
CA ILE A 196 -29.58 -3.73 11.59
C ILE A 196 -30.50 -4.90 11.19
N SER A 197 -29.94 -6.05 10.83
CA SER A 197 -30.75 -7.24 10.53
C SER A 197 -31.54 -7.75 11.74
N TYR A 198 -30.96 -7.69 12.95
CA TYR A 198 -31.69 -8.04 14.18
C TYR A 198 -32.82 -7.06 14.46
N ASP A 199 -32.59 -5.75 14.31
CA ASP A 199 -33.62 -4.74 14.52
C ASP A 199 -34.77 -4.88 13.52
N LEU A 200 -34.48 -5.18 12.25
CA LEU A 200 -35.51 -5.44 11.24
C LEU A 200 -36.35 -6.68 11.55
N LEU A 201 -35.71 -7.77 11.97
CA LEU A 201 -36.38 -9.01 12.41
C LEU A 201 -37.27 -8.78 13.64
N ILE A 202 -36.89 -7.88 14.54
CA ILE A 202 -37.69 -7.52 15.72
C ILE A 202 -38.91 -6.66 15.32
N VAL A 203 -38.77 -5.77 14.34
CA VAL A 203 -39.87 -4.95 13.82
C VAL A 203 -40.90 -5.80 13.07
N GLU A 204 -40.47 -6.69 12.16
CA GLU A 204 -41.39 -7.62 11.47
C GLU A 204 -42.15 -8.53 12.46
N ARG A 205 -41.47 -8.98 13.53
CA ARG A 205 -42.10 -9.82 14.56
C ARG A 205 -43.15 -9.08 15.39
N LYS A 206 -43.06 -7.74 15.49
CA LYS A 206 -44.07 -6.91 16.17
C LYS A 206 -45.26 -6.58 15.26
N GLU A 207 -45.03 -6.38 13.97
CA GLU A 207 -46.13 -6.14 13.02
C GLU A 207 -46.93 -7.41 12.69
N GLY A 208 -46.30 -8.58 12.73
CA GLY A 208 -46.98 -9.88 12.59
C GLY A 208 -47.90 -10.27 13.75
N MET A 209 -47.89 -9.53 14.87
CA MET A 209 -48.78 -9.78 16.03
C MET A 209 -50.04 -8.88 16.05
N PHE A 210 -50.26 -8.05 15.04
CA PHE A 210 -51.45 -7.20 14.91
C PHE A 210 -52.53 -7.74 13.96
N TYR A 211 -52.43 -9.00 13.56
CA TYR A 211 -53.47 -9.70 12.81
C TYR A 211 -54.03 -10.87 13.64
N LEU A 212 -54.88 -10.58 14.62
CA LEU A 212 -55.77 -11.53 15.30
C LEU A 212 -57.04 -10.81 15.74
#